data_AF-A0A151SVU4-F1
#
_entry.id   AF-A0A151SVU4-F1
#
_cell.length_a   1.000
_cell.length_b   1.000
_cell.length_c   1.000
_cell.angle_alpha   90.00
_cell.angle_beta   90.00
_cell.angle_gamma   90.00
#
_symmetry.space_group_name_H-M   'P 1'
#
loop_
_entity.id
_entity.type
_entity.pdbx_description
1 polymer ?
#
loop_
_entity_poly.entity_id
_entity_poly.type
_entity_poly.pdbx_seq_one_letter_code
_entity_poly.pdbx_strand_id
1 'polypeptide(L)'
;MILFLFEYEKRQLHGVFKASCDGAINIVPNAFAAVGKQYPAQVKFDIIWSCKPIPEKLFRDAIRENYFSANKFNFGLSENQVCSWT
;
A
#
# COMPACT_ATOMS: atom_id res chain seq x y z
N MET A 1 8.92 3.19 9.30
CA MET A 1 7.50 2.78 9.23
C MET A 1 7.38 1.53 8.38
N ILE A 2 6.58 0.54 8.79
CA ILE A 2 6.24 -0.62 7.95
C ILE A 2 5.14 -0.21 6.99
N LEU A 3 5.28 -0.59 5.73
CA LEU A 3 4.38 -0.23 4.63
C LEU A 3 3.88 -1.49 3.93
N PHE A 4 2.69 -1.38 3.36
CA PHE A 4 2.10 -2.36 2.47
C PHE A 4 1.92 -1.71 1.10
N LEU A 5 2.43 -2.34 0.04
CA LEU A 5 2.25 -1.81 -1.31
C LEU A 5 0.89 -2.27 -1.85
N PHE A 6 -0.08 -1.36 -1.85
CA PHE A 6 -1.40 -1.57 -2.42
C PHE A 6 -1.56 -0.79 -3.73
N GLU A 7 -1.73 -1.50 -4.84
CA GLU A 7 -2.04 -0.93 -6.14
C GLU A 7 -3.54 -0.68 -6.25
N TYR A 8 -3.93 0.60 -6.22
CA TYR A 8 -5.34 0.99 -6.12
C TYR A 8 -6.18 0.65 -7.36
N GLU A 9 -5.60 0.71 -8.56
CA GLU A 9 -6.36 0.47 -9.81
C GLU A 9 -6.75 -1.00 -9.96
N LYS A 10 -5.82 -1.93 -9.76
CA LYS A 10 -6.10 -3.38 -9.78
C LYS A 10 -6.57 -3.95 -8.46
N ARG A 11 -6.54 -3.18 -7.38
CA ARG A 11 -6.91 -3.61 -6.02
C ARG A 11 -6.06 -4.80 -5.56
N GLN A 12 -4.73 -4.65 -5.66
CA GLN A 12 -3.76 -5.72 -5.39
C GLN A 12 -2.73 -5.32 -4.33
N LEU A 13 -2.43 -6.23 -3.41
CA LEU A 13 -1.34 -6.12 -2.45
C LEU A 13 -0.10 -6.86 -2.98
N HIS A 14 1.07 -6.24 -2.88
CA HIS A 14 2.32 -6.76 -3.47
C HIS A 14 3.39 -7.18 -2.44
N GLY A 15 3.16 -6.93 -1.15
CA GLY A 15 4.08 -7.34 -0.09
C GLY A 15 4.22 -6.32 1.02
N VAL A 16 5.28 -6.50 1.81
CA VAL A 16 5.65 -5.70 2.97
C VAL A 16 6.97 -4.98 2.71
N PHE A 17 7.00 -3.71 3.01
CA PHE A 17 8.12 -2.81 2.74
C PHE A 17 8.42 -1.97 3.98
N LYS A 18 9.59 -1.36 4.01
CA LYS A 18 9.99 -0.43 5.07
C LYS A 18 10.27 0.92 4.46
N ALA A 19 9.62 1.97 4.96
CA ALA A 19 10.01 3.34 4.60
C ALA A 19 11.47 3.58 5.03
N SER A 20 12.30 4.05 4.10
CA SER A 20 13.70 4.44 4.35
C SER A 20 13.88 5.96 4.41
N CYS A 21 12.81 6.72 4.16
CA CYS A 21 12.71 8.15 4.44
C CYS A 21 11.28 8.52 4.89
N ASP A 22 11.09 9.71 5.43
CA ASP A 22 9.75 10.22 5.82
C ASP A 22 8.83 10.49 4.62
N GLY A 23 9.41 10.62 3.43
CA GLY A 23 8.71 10.95 2.21
C GLY A 23 8.76 12.45 1.92
N ALA A 24 8.51 12.81 0.66
CA ALA A 24 8.49 14.19 0.20
C ALA A 24 7.68 14.31 -1.09
N ILE A 25 7.40 15.55 -1.47
CA ILE A 25 6.83 15.86 -2.78
C ILE A 25 7.94 15.78 -3.84
N ASN A 26 7.69 15.05 -4.92
CA ASN A 26 8.52 14.95 -6.11
C ASN A 26 9.98 14.53 -5.83
N ILE A 27 10.21 13.49 -5.03
CA ILE A 27 11.55 12.89 -4.85
C ILE A 27 12.16 12.51 -6.20
N VAL A 28 11.34 11.97 -7.10
CA VAL A 28 11.58 11.70 -8.51
C VAL A 28 10.45 12.38 -9.31
N PRO A 29 10.62 13.66 -9.70
CA PRO A 29 9.54 14.47 -10.25
C PRO A 29 8.86 13.91 -11.51
N ASN A 30 9.59 13.14 -12.33
CA ASN A 30 9.13 12.67 -13.63
C ASN A 30 8.98 11.14 -13.71
N ALA A 31 8.92 10.44 -12.57
CA ALA A 31 8.88 8.97 -12.53
C ALA A 31 7.76 8.34 -13.39
N PHE A 32 6.64 9.05 -13.56
CA PHE A 32 5.46 8.57 -14.28
C PHE A 32 5.06 9.46 -15.46
N ALA A 33 5.94 10.37 -15.90
CA ALA A 33 5.65 11.31 -16.99
C ALA A 33 5.32 10.59 -18.31
N ALA A 34 6.00 9.46 -18.58
CA ALA A 34 5.78 8.67 -19.80
C ALA A 34 4.36 8.06 -19.90
N VAL A 35 3.68 7.87 -18.77
CA VAL A 35 2.30 7.34 -18.72
C VAL A 35 1.26 8.44 -18.45
N GLY A 36 1.67 9.72 -18.46
CA GLY A 36 0.78 10.87 -18.27
C GLY A 36 0.17 10.97 -16.86
N LYS A 37 0.70 10.24 -15.87
CA LYS A 37 0.20 10.26 -14.49
C LYS A 37 1.13 11.06 -13.58
N GLN A 38 0.55 11.74 -12.59
CA GLN A 38 1.29 12.48 -11.58
C GLN A 38 1.09 11.86 -10.20
N TYR A 39 2.18 11.44 -9.58
CA TYR A 39 2.22 10.92 -8.21
C TYR A 39 3.25 11.72 -7.41
N PRO A 40 2.85 12.91 -6.93
CA PRO A 40 3.79 13.85 -6.31
C PRO A 40 4.22 13.40 -4.92
N ALA A 41 3.35 12.81 -4.12
CA ALA A 41 3.72 12.27 -2.81
C ALA A 41 4.49 10.96 -2.98
N GLN A 42 5.77 10.96 -2.58
CA GLN A 42 6.68 9.83 -2.81
C GLN A 42 7.46 9.49 -1.54
N VAL A 43 7.81 8.21 -1.40
CA VAL A 43 8.59 7.68 -0.29
C VAL A 43 9.57 6.65 -0.83
N LYS A 44 10.82 6.67 -0.34
CA LYS A 44 11.80 5.61 -0.60
C LYS A 44 11.55 4.46 0.36
N PHE A 45 11.79 3.23 -0.09
CA PHE A 45 11.56 2.05 0.71
C PHE A 45 12.58 0.96 0.45
N ASP A 46 12.76 0.09 1.44
CA ASP A 46 13.45 -1.18 1.33
C ASP A 46 12.41 -2.32 1.30
N ILE A 47 12.72 -3.40 0.60
CA ILE A 47 11.86 -4.58 0.51
C ILE A 47 12.07 -5.44 1.75
N ILE A 48 11.00 -5.69 2.52
CA ILE A 48 11.03 -6.70 3.59
C ILE A 48 10.59 -8.04 3.02
N TRP A 49 9.46 -8.05 2.30
CA TRP A 49 8.89 -9.25 1.69
C TRP A 49 8.08 -8.89 0.45
N SER A 50 8.29 -9.62 -0.64
CA SER A 50 7.51 -9.49 -1.87
C SER A 50 6.67 -10.72 -2.11
N CYS A 51 5.45 -10.56 -2.61
CA CYS A 51 4.56 -11.66 -2.96
C CYS A 51 4.01 -11.52 -4.39
N LYS A 52 3.43 -12.62 -4.89
CA LYS A 52 2.58 -12.54 -6.09
C LYS A 52 1.40 -11.60 -5.78
N PRO A 53 0.93 -10.77 -6.72
CA PRO A 53 -0.15 -9.82 -6.46
C PRO A 53 -1.37 -10.50 -5.83
N ILE A 54 -1.72 -10.07 -4.62
CA ILE A 54 -2.83 -10.64 -3.84
C ILE A 54 -4.05 -9.75 -4.05
N PRO A 55 -5.15 -10.26 -4.65
CA PRO A 55 -6.37 -9.48 -4.83
C PRO A 55 -7.01 -9.11 -3.50
N GLU A 56 -7.55 -7.89 -3.41
CA GLU A 56 -8.22 -7.38 -2.21
C GLU A 56 -9.28 -8.31 -1.64
N LYS A 57 -10.06 -8.98 -2.49
CA LYS A 57 -11.09 -9.92 -2.04
C LYS A 57 -10.58 -11.00 -1.08
N LEU A 58 -9.26 -11.31 -1.10
CA LEU A 58 -8.67 -12.32 -0.22
C LEU A 58 -8.33 -11.80 1.17
N PHE A 59 -8.10 -10.50 1.32
CA PHE A 59 -7.75 -9.88 2.61
C PHE A 59 -8.79 -8.87 3.11
N ARG A 60 -9.82 -8.60 2.32
CA ARG A 60 -10.89 -7.64 2.61
C ARG A 60 -11.48 -7.83 4.00
N ASP A 61 -11.73 -9.08 4.37
CA ASP A 61 -12.34 -9.41 5.67
C ASP A 61 -11.41 -9.09 6.84
N ALA A 62 -10.09 -9.23 6.68
CA ALA A 62 -9.11 -8.90 7.72
C ALA A 62 -9.09 -7.40 8.06
N ILE A 63 -9.44 -6.56 7.08
CA ILE A 63 -9.45 -5.10 7.22
C ILE A 63 -10.86 -4.52 7.08
N ARG A 64 -11.89 -5.34 7.29
CA ARG A 64 -13.29 -4.98 7.04
C ARG A 64 -13.70 -3.69 7.77
N GLU A 65 -13.26 -3.55 9.00
CA GLU A 65 -13.56 -2.39 9.86
C GLU A 65 -12.91 -1.08 9.36
N ASN A 66 -11.94 -1.15 8.43
CA ASN A 66 -11.33 0.05 7.85
C ASN A 66 -12.17 0.65 6.72
N TYR A 67 -13.13 -0.09 6.15
CA TYR A 67 -13.93 0.38 5.02
C TYR A 67 -14.99 1.39 5.47
N PHE A 68 -14.95 2.57 4.86
CA PHE A 68 -15.98 3.61 5.03
C PHE A 68 -16.87 3.77 3.77
N SER A 69 -16.56 3.01 2.71
CA SER A 69 -17.42 2.86 1.52
C SER A 69 -17.10 1.53 0.82
N ALA A 70 -17.86 1.18 -0.21
CA ALA A 70 -17.72 -0.09 -0.92
C ALA A 70 -16.28 -0.41 -1.38
N ASN A 71 -15.50 0.60 -1.78
CA ASN A 71 -14.14 0.43 -2.31
C ASN A 71 -13.11 1.41 -1.69
N LYS A 72 -13.41 2.04 -0.55
CA LYS A 72 -12.46 2.92 0.13
C LYS A 72 -12.35 2.53 1.60
N PHE A 73 -11.11 2.47 2.07
CA PHE A 73 -10.76 2.10 3.43
C PHE A 73 -9.61 2.96 3.95
N ASN A 74 -9.52 3.10 5.27
CA ASN A 74 -8.40 3.75 5.93
C ASN A 74 -7.14 2.87 5.84
N PHE A 75 -6.01 3.45 5.44
CA PHE A 75 -4.78 2.69 5.16
C PHE A 75 -4.04 2.20 6.42
N GLY A 76 -4.36 2.74 7.59
CA GLY A 76 -3.74 2.32 8.85
C GLY A 76 -4.21 0.93 9.28
N LEU A 77 -3.28 0.03 9.56
CA LEU A 77 -3.57 -1.29 10.11
C LEU A 77 -3.19 -1.34 11.59
N SER A 78 -4.05 -1.95 12.39
CA SER A 78 -3.75 -2.29 13.79
C SER A 78 -2.98 -3.61 13.88
N GLU A 79 -2.31 -3.85 15.00
CA GLU A 79 -1.60 -5.10 15.27
C GLU A 79 -2.53 -6.32 15.14
N ASN A 80 -3.77 -6.21 15.64
CA ASN A 80 -4.77 -7.28 15.51
C ASN A 80 -5.07 -7.61 14.04
N GLN A 81 -5.15 -6.62 13.15
CA GLN A 81 -5.42 -6.86 11.72
C GLN A 81 -4.25 -7.51 10.98
N VAL A 82 -3.04 -7.41 11.53
CA VAL A 82 -1.83 -8.02 10.99
C VAL A 82 -1.57 -9.41 11.58
N CYS A 83 -1.84 -9.59 12.88
CA CYS A 83 -1.47 -10.79 13.63
C CYS A 83 -2.60 -11.84 13.78
N SER A 84 -3.86 -11.52 13.48
CA SER A 84 -5.02 -12.41 13.76
C SER A 84 -5.17 -13.65 12.86
N TRP A 85 -4.08 -14.16 12.28
CA TRP A 85 -4.07 -15.38 11.46
C TRP A 85 -3.30 -16.56 12.08
N THR A 86 -3.02 -16.51 13.39
CA THR A 86 -2.62 -17.68 14.20
C THR A 86 -3.79 -18.17 15.02
#